data_AF-A0A6P2FVP3-F1
#
_entry.id   AF-A0A6P2FVP3-F1
#
_cell.length_a   1.000
_cell.length_b   1.000
_cell.length_c   1.000
_cell.angle_alpha   90.00
_cell.angle_beta   90.00
_cell.angle_gamma   90.00
#
_symmetry.space_group_name_H-M   'P 1'
#
loop_
_entity.id
_entity.type
_entity.pdbx_description
1 polymer ?
#
loop_
_entity_poly.entity_id
_entity_poly.type
_entity_poly.pdbx_seq_one_letter_code
_entity_poly.pdbx_strand_id
1 'polypeptide(L)'
;MAWKLARTRQCAKCPWRTDVDPRDIANGYSEERHRALARTIAKPADFTSLDAPLHMMACHETEKAHCIGWLANQVGPGNNIPLRMRLRDCENAHRIQTVGEQHLTFDDTLPKDTPK
;
A
#
# COMPACT_ATOMS: atom_id res chain seq x y z
N MET A 1 -18.24 -14.29 3.17
CA MET A 1 -17.31 -15.08 4.01
C MET A 1 -16.31 -14.13 4.63
N ALA A 2 -16.11 -14.21 5.94
CA ALA A 2 -15.10 -13.41 6.61
C ALA A 2 -13.69 -13.86 6.18
N TRP A 3 -12.75 -12.93 6.08
CA TRP A 3 -11.39 -13.20 5.62
C TRP A 3 -10.35 -12.51 6.50
N LYS A 4 -9.08 -12.93 6.38
CA LYS A 4 -7.97 -12.41 7.21
C LYS A 4 -6.82 -11.90 6.36
N LEU A 5 -6.23 -10.81 6.81
CA LEU A 5 -4.92 -10.38 6.34
C LEU A 5 -3.85 -11.35 6.86
N ALA A 6 -2.93 -11.77 5.98
CA ALA A 6 -1.79 -12.62 6.36
C ALA A 6 -0.80 -11.92 7.32
N ARG A 7 -0.73 -10.59 7.27
CA ARG A 7 0.00 -9.74 8.21
C ARG A 7 -0.85 -8.52 8.51
N THR A 8 -0.73 -7.94 9.70
CA THR A 8 -1.44 -6.70 10.07
C THR A 8 -0.47 -5.58 10.45
N ARG A 9 0.80 -5.89 10.65
CA ARG A 9 1.85 -4.90 10.96
C ARG A 9 2.70 -4.62 9.73
N GLN A 10 3.00 -3.34 9.51
CA GLN A 10 3.86 -2.87 8.42
C GLN A 10 5.29 -3.41 8.53
N CYS A 11 5.89 -3.71 7.38
CA CYS A 11 7.28 -4.16 7.29
C CYS A 11 8.29 -3.04 7.60
N ALA A 12 9.48 -3.44 8.03
CA ALA A 12 10.52 -2.49 8.44
C ALA A 12 11.02 -1.64 7.26
N LYS A 13 11.14 -2.21 6.06
CA LYS A 13 11.64 -1.47 4.87
C LYS A 13 10.53 -0.99 3.94
N CYS A 14 9.35 -0.67 4.48
CA CYS A 14 8.21 -0.25 3.64
C CYS A 14 8.46 1.13 3.01
N PRO A 15 8.37 1.29 1.67
CA PRO A 15 8.47 2.59 0.99
C PRO A 15 7.44 3.64 1.40
N TRP A 16 6.38 3.22 2.08
CA TRP A 16 5.36 4.15 2.60
C TRP A 16 5.82 4.90 3.84
N ARG A 17 6.89 4.45 4.50
CA ARG A 17 7.50 5.17 5.61
C ARG A 17 8.41 6.29 5.10
N THR A 18 8.37 7.45 5.75
CA THR A 18 9.18 8.61 5.35
C THR A 18 10.68 8.44 5.61
N ASP A 19 11.05 7.50 6.49
CA ASP A 19 12.43 7.23 6.89
C ASP A 19 13.07 6.03 6.16
N VAL A 20 12.47 5.56 5.06
CA VAL A 20 12.98 4.45 4.25
C VAL A 20 13.26 4.91 2.83
N ASP A 21 14.49 4.75 2.36
CA ASP A 21 14.79 4.84 0.91
C ASP A 21 14.38 3.52 0.23
N PRO A 22 13.47 3.54 -0.77
CA PRO A 22 13.09 2.34 -1.51
C PRO A 22 14.28 1.62 -2.17
N ARG A 23 15.37 2.35 -2.47
CA ARG A 23 16.60 1.79 -3.06
C ARG A 23 17.34 0.86 -2.11
N ASP A 24 17.06 0.92 -0.80
CA ASP A 24 17.65 0.05 0.23
C ASP A 24 16.88 -1.28 0.42
N ILE A 25 15.82 -1.50 -0.36
CA ILE A 25 15.07 -2.76 -0.38
C ILE A 25 15.90 -3.83 -1.08
N ALA A 26 16.20 -4.90 -0.34
CA ALA A 26 16.96 -6.03 -0.85
C ALA A 26 16.17 -6.79 -1.93
N ASN A 27 16.88 -7.55 -2.76
CA ASN A 27 16.32 -8.46 -3.78
C ASN A 27 15.64 -7.77 -4.98
N GLY A 28 16.26 -6.72 -5.52
CA GLY A 28 15.93 -6.23 -6.86
C GLY A 28 14.82 -5.19 -6.90
N TYR A 29 14.89 -4.18 -6.02
CA TYR A 29 14.13 -2.95 -6.20
C TYR A 29 14.33 -2.40 -7.63
N SER A 30 13.23 -2.02 -8.27
CA SER A 30 13.21 -1.41 -9.59
C SER A 30 12.25 -0.24 -9.53
N GLU A 31 12.74 0.94 -9.91
CA GLU A 31 11.93 2.15 -9.95
C GLU A 31 10.78 2.04 -10.96
N GLU A 32 11.02 1.41 -12.11
CA GLU A 32 10.00 1.11 -13.11
C GLU A 32 8.85 0.29 -12.49
N ARG A 33 9.18 -0.80 -11.79
CA ARG A 33 8.19 -1.63 -11.09
C ARG A 33 7.49 -0.85 -9.98
N HIS A 34 8.21 0.01 -9.27
CA HIS A 34 7.61 0.87 -8.25
C HIS A 34 6.58 1.79 -8.90
N ARG A 35 6.94 2.55 -9.93
CA ARG A 35 6.04 3.45 -10.67
C ARG A 35 4.82 2.70 -11.22
N ALA A 36 4.97 1.46 -11.69
CA ALA A 36 3.86 0.64 -12.15
C ALA A 36 2.81 0.32 -11.06
N LEU A 37 3.13 0.48 -9.77
CA LEU A 37 2.17 0.35 -8.67
C LEU A 37 1.14 1.47 -8.60
N ALA A 38 1.32 2.57 -9.36
CA ALA A 38 0.31 3.62 -9.50
C ALA A 38 -1.07 3.06 -9.90
N ARG A 39 -1.11 1.94 -10.65
CA ARG A 39 -2.35 1.25 -11.03
C ARG A 39 -3.16 0.68 -9.86
N THR A 40 -2.55 0.60 -8.66
CA THR A 40 -3.18 0.12 -7.43
C THR A 40 -3.71 1.26 -6.56
N ILE A 41 -3.53 2.51 -6.98
CA ILE A 41 -3.96 3.70 -6.27
C ILE A 41 -5.35 4.10 -6.76
N ALA A 42 -6.28 4.34 -5.82
CA ALA A 42 -7.61 4.80 -6.14
C ALA A 42 -7.58 6.19 -6.79
N LYS A 43 -8.41 6.37 -7.80
CA LYS A 43 -8.60 7.67 -8.44
C LYS A 43 -9.68 8.44 -7.69
N PRO A 44 -9.45 9.71 -7.33
CA PRO A 44 -10.48 10.55 -6.72
C PRO A 44 -11.74 10.60 -7.58
N ALA A 45 -12.90 10.47 -6.94
CA ALA A 45 -14.23 10.48 -7.58
C ALA A 45 -14.47 9.41 -8.68
N ASP A 46 -13.66 8.35 -8.73
CA ASP A 46 -13.82 7.27 -9.70
C ASP A 46 -14.67 6.12 -9.13
N PHE A 47 -15.96 6.17 -9.44
CA PHE A 47 -16.93 5.12 -9.10
C PHE A 47 -17.01 4.01 -10.14
N THR A 48 -16.32 4.13 -11.29
CA THR A 48 -16.32 3.07 -12.32
C THR A 48 -15.64 1.79 -11.84
N SER A 49 -14.83 1.90 -10.79
CA SER A 49 -14.11 0.81 -10.14
C SER A 49 -14.95 0.00 -9.14
N LEU A 50 -16.21 0.37 -8.87
CA LEU A 50 -17.06 -0.33 -7.89
C LEU A 50 -17.31 -1.80 -8.27
N ASP A 51 -17.52 -2.07 -9.56
CA ASP A 51 -17.78 -3.42 -10.09
C ASP A 51 -16.53 -4.04 -10.76
N ALA A 52 -15.40 -3.33 -10.76
CA ALA A 52 -14.16 -3.80 -11.36
C ALA A 52 -13.32 -4.64 -10.37
N PRO A 53 -12.46 -5.55 -10.86
CA PRO A 53 -11.49 -6.23 -10.00
C PRO A 53 -10.58 -5.23 -9.27
N LEU A 54 -10.44 -5.40 -7.94
CA LEU A 54 -9.55 -4.56 -7.15
C LEU A 54 -8.08 -4.94 -7.37
N HIS A 55 -7.28 -3.97 -7.81
CA HIS A 55 -5.84 -4.09 -7.88
C HIS A 55 -5.22 -3.83 -6.49
N MET A 56 -4.79 -4.91 -5.83
CA MET A 56 -4.20 -4.84 -4.50
C MET A 56 -2.67 -4.94 -4.56
N MET A 57 -1.99 -4.18 -3.70
CA MET A 57 -0.52 -4.22 -3.60
C MET A 57 -0.08 -5.30 -2.62
N ALA A 58 0.81 -6.19 -3.08
CA ALA A 58 1.47 -7.19 -2.24
C ALA A 58 2.65 -6.57 -1.45
N CYS A 59 3.01 -7.20 -0.33
CA CYS A 59 4.18 -6.84 0.46
C CYS A 59 5.47 -7.26 -0.25
N HIS A 60 6.48 -6.38 -0.30
CA HIS A 60 7.76 -6.69 -0.95
C HIS A 60 8.58 -7.75 -0.19
N GLU A 61 8.34 -7.96 1.11
CA GLU A 61 8.98 -9.03 1.89
C GLU A 61 8.26 -10.39 1.72
N THR A 62 6.98 -10.37 1.32
CA THR A 62 6.17 -11.58 1.19
C THR A 62 4.99 -11.35 0.26
N GLU A 63 5.08 -11.94 -0.93
CA GLU A 63 4.04 -11.80 -1.97
C GLU A 63 2.66 -12.35 -1.55
N LYS A 64 2.62 -13.15 -0.48
CA LYS A 64 1.38 -13.72 0.08
C LYS A 64 0.62 -12.77 1.01
N ALA A 65 1.19 -11.61 1.37
CA ALA A 65 0.54 -10.63 2.22
C ALA A 65 0.25 -9.32 1.48
N HIS A 66 -0.80 -8.62 1.90
CA HIS A 66 -1.07 -7.25 1.46
C HIS A 66 -0.01 -6.29 2.04
N CYS A 67 0.36 -5.26 1.28
CA CYS A 67 1.22 -4.19 1.80
C CYS A 67 0.42 -3.31 2.77
N ILE A 68 0.85 -3.26 4.04
CA ILE A 68 0.13 -2.52 5.08
C ILE A 68 0.24 -1.00 4.92
N GLY A 69 1.39 -0.49 4.46
CA GLY A 69 1.54 0.95 4.18
C GLY A 69 0.57 1.41 3.08
N TRP A 70 0.53 0.67 1.97
CA TRP A 70 -0.44 0.91 0.89
C TRP A 70 -1.88 0.79 1.40
N LEU A 71 -2.19 -0.27 2.14
CA LEU A 71 -3.55 -0.51 2.62
C LEU A 71 -4.02 0.62 3.55
N ALA A 72 -3.16 1.07 4.48
CA ALA A 72 -3.45 2.20 5.36
C ALA A 72 -3.66 3.51 4.58
N ASN A 73 -2.84 3.78 3.56
CA ASN A 73 -3.03 4.94 2.70
C ASN A 73 -4.35 4.87 1.93
N GLN A 74 -4.61 3.75 1.24
CA GLN A 74 -5.77 3.59 0.38
C GLN A 74 -7.09 3.62 1.17
N VAL A 75 -7.11 3.08 2.39
CA VAL A 75 -8.32 3.14 3.22
C VAL A 75 -8.41 4.45 4.00
N GLY A 76 -7.35 5.24 4.07
CA GLY A 76 -7.30 6.55 4.70
C GLY A 76 -7.30 7.67 3.66
N PRO A 77 -6.18 8.41 3.49
CA PRO A 77 -6.06 9.54 2.55
C PRO A 77 -6.44 9.24 1.11
N GLY A 78 -6.13 8.05 0.59
CA GLY A 78 -6.44 7.64 -0.78
C GLY A 78 -7.92 7.38 -1.04
N ASN A 79 -8.74 7.29 0.02
CA ASN A 79 -10.20 7.17 -0.03
C ASN A 79 -10.73 6.09 -1.00
N ASN A 80 -10.08 4.93 -1.05
CA ASN A 80 -10.47 3.78 -1.85
C ASN A 80 -11.75 3.13 -1.28
N ILE A 81 -12.91 3.58 -1.75
CA ILE A 81 -14.23 3.16 -1.26
C ILE A 81 -14.47 1.66 -1.41
N PRO A 82 -14.22 1.02 -2.58
CA PRO A 82 -14.38 -0.42 -2.70
C PRO A 82 -13.51 -1.21 -1.69
N LEU A 83 -12.27 -0.77 -1.46
CA LEU A 83 -11.38 -1.41 -0.49
C LEU A 83 -11.87 -1.27 0.94
N ARG A 84 -12.40 -0.08 1.31
CA ARG A 84 -13.03 0.13 2.63
C ARG A 84 -14.20 -0.83 2.84
N MET A 85 -15.06 -1.00 1.84
CA MET A 85 -16.18 -1.95 1.91
C MET A 85 -15.67 -3.39 2.06
N ARG A 86 -14.63 -3.77 1.32
CA ARG A 86 -14.03 -5.11 1.42
C ARG A 86 -13.40 -5.41 2.78
N LEU A 87 -12.80 -4.40 3.43
CA LEU A 87 -12.18 -4.56 4.75
C LEU A 87 -13.19 -4.61 5.90
N ARG A 88 -14.43 -4.15 5.70
CA ARG A 88 -15.50 -4.33 6.68
C ARG A 88 -15.68 -5.79 7.09
N ASP A 89 -15.52 -6.70 6.13
CA ASP A 89 -15.68 -8.14 6.33
C ASP A 89 -14.34 -8.85 6.67
N CYS A 90 -13.28 -8.07 6.97
CA CYS A 90 -11.97 -8.59 7.34
C CYS A 90 -11.82 -8.67 8.86
N GLU A 91 -11.69 -9.88 9.40
CA GLU A 91 -11.75 -10.14 10.85
C GLU A 91 -10.67 -9.40 11.64
N ASN A 92 -9.48 -9.24 11.06
CA ASN A 92 -8.31 -8.67 11.71
C ASN A 92 -7.93 -7.27 11.17
N ALA A 93 -8.81 -6.60 10.43
CA ALA A 93 -8.55 -5.23 9.96
C ALA A 93 -8.33 -4.24 11.11
N HIS A 94 -9.01 -4.41 12.24
CA HIS A 94 -8.80 -3.59 13.45
C HIS A 94 -7.38 -3.70 14.05
N ARG A 95 -6.56 -4.65 13.60
CA ARG A 95 -5.18 -4.85 14.04
C ARG A 95 -4.15 -4.25 13.08
N ILE A 96 -4.59 -3.53 12.05
CA ILE A 96 -3.70 -2.85 11.10
C ILE A 96 -2.87 -1.81 11.87
N GLN A 97 -1.56 -1.90 11.74
CA GLN A 97 -0.61 -1.02 12.42
C GLN A 97 0.52 -0.59 11.47
N THR A 98 0.59 0.71 11.23
CA THR A 98 1.74 1.37 10.58
C THR A 98 2.87 1.57 11.60
N VAL A 99 4.07 1.84 11.09
CA VAL A 99 5.28 2.07 11.88
C VAL A 99 5.90 3.38 11.45
N GLY A 100 6.01 4.34 12.37
CA GLY A 100 6.57 5.66 12.09
C GLY A 100 5.68 6.53 11.19
N GLU A 101 6.23 7.66 10.76
CA GLU A 101 5.55 8.59 9.86
C GLU A 101 5.40 7.99 8.46
N GLN A 102 4.26 8.27 7.82
CA GLN A 102 3.89 7.73 6.51
C GLN A 102 3.79 8.84 5.47
N HIS A 103 4.16 8.52 4.23
CA HIS A 103 3.86 9.36 3.08
C HIS A 103 2.35 9.50 2.87
N LEU A 104 1.91 10.72 2.52
CA LEU A 104 0.50 11.02 2.25
C LEU A 104 0.06 10.59 0.85
N THR A 105 0.99 10.63 -0.11
CA THR A 105 0.72 10.31 -1.52
C THR A 105 1.62 9.18 -2.00
N PHE A 106 1.21 8.52 -3.08
CA PHE A 106 2.03 7.50 -3.73
C PHE A 106 3.28 8.11 -4.37
N ASP A 107 3.19 9.30 -4.95
CA ASP A 107 4.34 9.94 -5.60
C ASP A 107 5.47 10.22 -4.59
N ASP A 108 5.13 10.49 -3.34
CA ASP A 108 6.11 10.68 -2.27
C ASP A 108 6.89 9.40 -1.91
N THR A 109 6.36 8.21 -2.23
CA THR A 109 7.08 6.94 -1.99
C THR A 109 8.11 6.66 -3.07
N LEU A 110 8.07 7.38 -4.20
CA LEU A 110 9.03 7.20 -5.28
C LEU A 110 10.37 7.82 -4.89
N PRO A 111 11.50 7.22 -5.31
CA PRO A 111 12.81 7.79 -5.04
C PRO A 111 12.90 9.19 -5.67
N LYS A 112 13.31 10.18 -4.87
CA LYS A 112 13.55 11.55 -5.36
C LYS A 112 14.92 11.62 -6.02
N ASP A 113 15.01 12.39 -7.11
CA ASP A 113 16.27 12.74 -7.77
C ASP A 113 16.99 13.82 -6.95
N THR A 114 17.35 13.50 -5.71
CA THR A 114 18.25 14.36 -4.95
C THR A 114 19.66 13.78 -5.12
N PRO A 115 20.65 14.57 -5.59
CA PRO A 115 22.04 14.17 -5.47
C PRO A 115 22.33 13.90 -3.98
N LYS A 116 22.98 12.78 -3.69
CA LYS A 116 23.52 12.49 -2.35
C LYS A 116 24.49 13.59 -1.91
#